data_AF-A0A6J0YLD6-F1
#
_entry.id   AF-A0A6J0YLD6-F1
#
_cell.length_a   1.000
_cell.length_b   1.000
_cell.length_c   1.000
_cell.angle_alpha   90.00
_cell.angle_beta   90.00
_cell.angle_gamma   90.00
#
_symmetry.space_group_name_H-M   'P 1'
#
loop_
_entity.id
_entity.type
_entity.pdbx_description
1 polymer ?
#
loop_
_entity_poly.entity_id
_entity_poly.type
_entity_poly.pdbx_seq_one_letter_code
_entity_poly.pdbx_strand_id
1 'polypeptide(L)'
;MFDLKGWLSLSKARYAMGAKSVGPLQYASHMEPQVRVSTSEGQDGLQKFWMVRAGTQTPEEVGSREAAFLSSALRRRKGLPRTPEPDSSPAPQNPLKWFGILVPHSLRQAQASFREGLQLAADMASLQSRINWGRSQLKELQEKLKQLEPRAP
;
A
#
# COMPACT_ATOMS: atom_id res chain seq x y z
N MET A 1 12.18 -2.74 -13.68
CA MET A 1 12.99 -3.79 -13.02
C MET A 1 13.02 -3.57 -11.50
N PHE A 2 11.91 -3.22 -10.84
CA PHE A 2 11.94 -2.86 -9.40
C PHE A 2 11.52 -4.01 -8.47
N ASP A 3 10.93 -5.08 -9.00
CA ASP A 3 10.39 -6.20 -8.21
C ASP A 3 11.03 -7.57 -8.48
N LEU A 4 12.18 -7.63 -9.16
CA LEU A 4 12.80 -8.92 -9.54
C LEU A 4 13.03 -9.83 -8.32
N LYS A 5 13.46 -9.23 -7.20
CA LYS A 5 13.64 -9.93 -5.91
C LYS A 5 12.32 -10.50 -5.39
N GLY A 6 11.24 -9.72 -5.46
CA GLY A 6 9.90 -10.15 -5.09
C GLY A 6 9.42 -11.34 -5.92
N TRP A 7 9.56 -11.26 -7.24
CA TRP A 7 9.20 -12.34 -8.15
C TRP A 7 10.04 -13.61 -7.94
N LEU A 8 11.36 -13.48 -7.72
CA LEU A 8 12.21 -14.62 -7.43
C LEU A 8 11.82 -15.31 -6.11
N SER A 9 11.56 -14.52 -5.07
CA SER A 9 11.12 -15.05 -3.77
C SER A 9 9.74 -15.70 -3.85
N LEU A 10 8.83 -15.15 -4.68
CA LEU A 10 7.54 -15.77 -4.96
C LEU A 10 7.71 -17.13 -5.66
N SER A 11 8.58 -17.21 -6.67
CA SER A 11 8.89 -18.48 -7.34
C SER A 11 9.46 -19.51 -6.38
N LYS A 12 10.36 -19.12 -5.48
CA LYS A 12 10.88 -20.01 -4.41
C LYS A 12 9.76 -20.50 -3.48
N ALA A 13 8.81 -19.64 -3.12
CA ALA A 13 7.66 -20.03 -2.29
C ALA A 13 6.75 -21.04 -3.01
N ARG A 14 6.44 -20.80 -4.29
CA ARG A 14 5.65 -21.71 -5.13
C ARG A 14 6.32 -23.08 -5.32
N TYR A 15 7.65 -23.09 -5.42
CA TYR A 15 8.42 -24.34 -5.47
C TYR A 15 8.32 -25.11 -4.15
N ALA A 16 8.54 -24.44 -3.02
CA ALA A 16 8.56 -25.08 -1.70
C ALA A 16 7.18 -25.61 -1.25
N MET A 17 6.11 -24.86 -1.53
CA MET A 17 4.74 -25.22 -1.10
C MET A 17 3.90 -25.93 -2.17
N GLY A 18 4.38 -25.99 -3.40
CA GLY A 18 3.61 -26.40 -4.55
C GLY A 18 2.82 -25.26 -5.18
N ALA A 19 2.76 -25.25 -6.51
CA ALA A 19 2.17 -24.18 -7.31
C ALA A 19 0.66 -23.97 -7.09
N LYS A 20 -0.05 -24.99 -6.60
CA LYS A 20 -1.49 -24.94 -6.29
C LYS A 20 -1.79 -24.29 -4.93
N SER A 21 -0.80 -24.30 -4.04
CA SER A 21 -0.91 -23.81 -2.66
C SER A 21 -0.55 -22.32 -2.54
N VAL A 22 0.10 -21.73 -3.54
CA VAL A 22 0.39 -20.30 -3.61
C VAL A 22 -0.21 -19.77 -4.91
N GLY A 23 -1.51 -19.50 -4.87
CA GLY A 23 -2.28 -19.04 -6.02
C GLY A 23 -3.69 -18.55 -5.63
N PRO A 24 -4.48 -18.11 -6.63
CA PRO A 24 -5.77 -17.46 -6.38
C PRO A 24 -6.81 -18.34 -5.67
N LEU A 25 -6.69 -19.66 -5.78
CA LEU A 25 -7.60 -20.61 -5.14
C LEU A 25 -7.55 -20.57 -3.61
N GLN A 26 -6.49 -19.99 -3.02
CA GLN A 26 -6.31 -19.91 -1.58
C GLN A 26 -6.83 -18.60 -0.98
N TYR A 27 -7.24 -17.62 -1.80
CA TYR A 27 -7.69 -16.33 -1.30
C TYR A 27 -8.99 -16.48 -0.50
N ALA A 28 -9.11 -15.71 0.59
CA ALA A 28 -10.35 -15.67 1.36
C ALA A 28 -11.47 -14.98 0.58
N SER A 29 -12.72 -15.36 0.84
CA SER A 29 -13.90 -14.74 0.24
C SER A 29 -14.00 -13.24 0.52
N HIS A 30 -13.52 -12.80 1.70
CA HIS A 30 -13.45 -11.41 2.12
C HIS A 30 -12.01 -10.86 2.05
N MET A 31 -11.45 -10.83 0.83
CA MET A 31 -10.14 -10.22 0.60
C MET A 31 -10.22 -8.68 0.64
N GLU A 32 -9.55 -8.07 1.61
CA GLU A 32 -9.44 -6.60 1.69
C GLU A 32 -8.03 -6.11 1.33
N PRO A 33 -7.92 -5.00 0.57
CA PRO A 33 -6.64 -4.41 0.23
C PRO A 33 -5.99 -3.77 1.46
N GLN A 34 -4.82 -4.28 1.86
CA GLN A 34 -4.04 -3.68 2.95
C GLN A 34 -3.38 -2.36 2.55
N VAL A 35 -3.20 -2.14 1.26
CA VAL A 35 -2.45 -1.01 0.72
C VAL A 35 -3.24 -0.42 -0.43
N ARG A 36 -3.42 0.90 -0.43
CA ARG A 36 -4.06 1.68 -1.49
C ARG A 36 -3.12 2.78 -1.95
N VAL A 37 -3.17 3.15 -3.22
CA VAL A 37 -2.49 4.34 -3.73
C VAL A 37 -3.54 5.43 -3.82
N SER A 38 -3.28 6.56 -3.16
CA SER A 38 -4.11 7.74 -3.22
C SER A 38 -3.43 8.80 -4.06
N THR A 39 -4.25 9.58 -4.76
CA THR A 39 -3.83 10.75 -5.52
C THR A 39 -4.45 11.99 -4.90
N SER A 40 -3.68 13.06 -4.85
CA SER A 40 -4.24 14.40 -4.69
C SER A 40 -3.62 15.33 -5.69
N GLU A 41 -4.45 16.23 -6.15
CA GLU A 41 -4.04 17.38 -6.92
C GLU A 41 -3.57 18.44 -5.93
N GLY A 42 -2.31 18.87 -6.08
CA GLY A 42 -1.81 20.04 -5.36
C GLY A 42 -2.41 21.32 -5.94
N GLN A 43 -2.29 22.43 -5.19
CA GLN A 43 -2.79 23.76 -5.61
C GLN A 43 -2.22 24.21 -6.97
N ASP A 44 -1.06 23.67 -7.38
CA ASP A 44 -0.38 23.96 -8.65
C ASP A 44 -0.83 23.06 -9.83
N GLY A 45 -1.87 22.24 -9.65
CA GLY A 45 -2.31 21.23 -10.62
C GLY A 45 -1.39 20.00 -10.71
N LEU A 46 -0.42 19.89 -9.79
CA LEU A 46 0.51 18.77 -9.70
C LEU A 46 -0.14 17.59 -9.01
N GLN A 47 -0.34 16.47 -9.72
CA GLN A 47 -0.78 15.24 -9.09
C GLN A 47 0.35 14.61 -8.28
N LYS A 48 0.11 14.41 -6.99
CA LYS A 48 0.98 13.69 -6.06
C LYS A 48 0.34 12.35 -5.72
N PHE A 49 1.13 11.30 -5.79
CA PHE A 49 0.75 9.93 -5.46
C PHE A 49 1.39 9.56 -4.13
N TRP A 50 0.66 8.87 -3.27
CA TRP A 50 1.23 8.27 -2.08
C TRP A 50 0.50 6.99 -1.70
N MET A 51 1.18 6.17 -0.91
CA MET A 51 0.66 4.90 -0.43
C MET A 51 -0.02 5.08 0.93
N VAL A 52 -1.25 4.60 1.05
CA VAL A 52 -2.02 4.53 2.30
C VAL A 52 -2.18 3.07 2.72
N ARG A 53 -1.87 2.77 3.99
CA ARG A 53 -2.04 1.42 4.56
C ARG A 53 -3.29 1.35 5.43
N ALA A 54 -4.12 0.34 5.17
CA ALA A 54 -5.31 0.07 5.98
C ALA A 54 -4.90 -0.31 7.41
N GLY A 55 -5.44 0.42 8.41
CA GLY A 55 -5.21 0.15 9.84
C GLY A 55 -4.15 1.04 10.53
N THR A 56 -3.39 1.84 9.79
CA THR A 56 -2.61 2.96 10.38
C THR A 56 -3.45 4.21 10.25
N GLN A 57 -4.04 4.63 11.38
CA GLN A 57 -4.57 5.98 11.53
C GLN A 57 -3.44 6.98 11.18
N THR A 58 -3.81 8.06 10.53
CA THR A 58 -2.96 9.24 10.31
C THR A 58 -2.35 9.70 11.64
N PRO A 59 -1.08 10.16 11.68
CA PRO A 59 -0.52 10.72 12.89
C PRO A 59 -1.17 12.08 13.14
N GLU A 60 -2.19 12.09 14.00
CA GLU A 60 -2.41 13.25 14.85
C GLU A 60 -1.64 13.00 16.14
N GLU A 61 -0.68 13.88 16.40
CA GLU A 61 0.00 13.96 17.69
C GLU A 61 -1.02 14.18 18.82
N VAL A 62 -0.73 13.55 19.96
CA VAL A 62 -0.85 14.03 21.34
C VAL A 62 -1.40 12.92 22.23
N GLY A 63 -0.51 12.41 23.10
CA GLY A 63 -0.89 12.13 24.47
C GLY A 63 -1.14 10.67 24.86
N SER A 64 -0.21 10.17 25.67
CA SER A 64 -0.48 9.30 26.82
C SER A 64 -0.70 7.80 26.60
N ARG A 65 0.38 7.07 26.92
CA ARG A 65 0.49 6.28 28.16
C ARG A 65 0.65 4.78 27.93
N GLU A 66 1.86 4.33 28.26
CA GLU A 66 2.20 2.95 28.57
C GLU A 66 1.17 2.34 29.54
N ALA A 67 0.22 1.53 29.04
CA ALA A 67 -0.66 0.74 29.90
C ALA A 67 -1.23 -0.54 29.26
N ALA A 68 -0.78 -0.95 28.06
CA ALA A 68 -1.36 -2.10 27.36
C ALA A 68 -0.55 -3.41 27.47
N PHE A 69 0.62 -3.40 28.13
CA PHE A 69 1.55 -4.54 28.10
C PHE A 69 1.38 -5.58 29.22
N LEU A 70 0.44 -5.41 30.17
CA LEU A 70 0.33 -6.30 31.34
C LEU A 70 -1.06 -6.90 31.63
N SER A 71 -2.04 -6.82 30.74
CA SER A 71 -3.40 -7.34 31.03
C SER A 71 -3.83 -8.61 30.30
N SER A 72 -2.92 -9.33 29.62
CA SER A 72 -3.30 -10.55 28.85
C SER A 72 -3.12 -11.88 29.60
N ALA A 73 -2.93 -11.86 30.92
CA ALA A 73 -2.90 -13.06 31.75
C ALA A 73 -4.03 -13.02 32.79
N LEU A 74 -5.15 -13.69 32.51
CA LEU A 74 -5.77 -14.72 33.38
C LEU A 74 -7.20 -15.07 32.90
N ARG A 75 -7.47 -16.38 32.89
CA ARG A 75 -8.68 -17.06 32.44
C ARG A 75 -9.92 -16.68 33.28
N ARG A 76 -11.08 -16.47 32.64
CA ARG A 76 -12.40 -16.74 33.26
C ARG A 76 -13.34 -17.41 32.27
N ARG A 77 -14.00 -18.48 32.74
CA ARG A 77 -14.99 -19.31 32.04
C ARG A 77 -16.43 -18.83 32.36
N LYS A 78 -17.31 -18.98 31.35
CA LYS A 78 -18.77 -19.30 31.31
C LYS A 78 -19.82 -18.33 31.91
N GLY A 79 -20.67 -17.78 31.04
CA GLY A 79 -22.12 -17.60 31.27
C GLY A 79 -22.77 -16.24 30.91
N LEU A 80 -23.81 -16.29 30.04
CA LEU A 80 -24.96 -15.37 29.85
C LEU A 80 -24.85 -14.20 28.81
N PRO A 81 -25.89 -13.94 27.98
CA PRO A 81 -25.74 -13.32 26.66
C PRO A 81 -25.85 -11.79 26.74
N ARG A 82 -25.04 -11.11 25.93
CA ARG A 82 -25.12 -9.65 25.74
C ARG A 82 -25.41 -9.36 24.27
N THR A 83 -26.55 -8.70 24.09
CA THR A 83 -26.93 -7.64 23.14
C THR A 83 -25.99 -7.40 21.95
N PRO A 84 -26.53 -7.28 20.70
CA PRO A 84 -25.74 -6.98 19.52
C PRO A 84 -25.25 -5.53 19.55
N GLU A 85 -23.97 -5.34 19.88
CA GLU A 85 -23.23 -4.11 19.63
C GLU A 85 -22.86 -4.03 18.13
N PRO A 86 -22.90 -2.84 17.52
CA PRO A 86 -22.66 -2.67 16.08
C PRO A 86 -21.21 -3.00 15.72
N ASP A 87 -21.06 -3.71 14.60
CA ASP A 87 -19.85 -4.34 14.13
C ASP A 87 -18.65 -3.38 14.06
N SER A 88 -17.74 -3.51 15.03
CA SER A 88 -16.37 -3.05 14.85
C SER A 88 -15.76 -3.89 13.73
N SER A 89 -15.63 -3.31 12.53
CA SER A 89 -15.00 -3.97 11.39
C SER A 89 -13.66 -4.59 11.82
N PRO A 90 -13.49 -5.92 11.69
CA PRO A 90 -12.29 -6.58 12.19
C PRO A 90 -11.05 -6.04 11.47
N ALA A 91 -9.96 -5.87 12.22
CA ALA A 91 -8.69 -5.38 11.66
C ALA A 91 -8.28 -6.19 10.41
N PRO A 92 -7.66 -5.54 9.39
CA PRO A 92 -7.34 -6.19 8.12
C PRO A 92 -6.54 -7.48 8.36
N GLN A 93 -7.10 -8.62 7.95
CA GLN A 93 -6.44 -9.91 8.16
C GLN A 93 -5.10 -9.95 7.41
N ASN A 94 -4.11 -10.62 8.00
CA ASN A 94 -2.80 -10.79 7.35
C ASN A 94 -2.96 -11.74 6.15
N PRO A 95 -2.71 -11.29 4.90
CA PRO A 95 -2.96 -12.06 3.69
C PRO A 95 -2.06 -13.29 3.58
N LEU A 96 -0.95 -13.34 4.32
CA LEU A 96 -0.12 -14.54 4.38
C LEU A 96 -0.87 -15.73 5.00
N LYS A 97 -1.84 -15.47 5.89
CA LYS A 97 -2.63 -16.54 6.54
C LYS A 97 -3.55 -17.28 5.56
N TRP A 98 -3.83 -16.71 4.39
CA TRP A 98 -4.59 -17.39 3.33
C TRP A 98 -3.87 -18.63 2.81
N PHE A 99 -2.54 -18.66 2.90
CA PHE A 99 -1.72 -19.79 2.44
C PHE A 99 -1.40 -20.79 3.56
N GLY A 100 -2.21 -20.80 4.63
CA GLY A 100 -2.07 -21.70 5.76
C GLY A 100 -1.15 -21.19 6.89
N ILE A 101 -0.89 -22.06 7.87
CA ILE A 101 -0.14 -21.73 9.09
C ILE A 101 1.38 -21.71 8.82
N LEU A 102 1.84 -22.59 7.92
CA LEU A 102 3.25 -22.77 7.57
C LEU A 102 3.61 -22.00 6.31
N VAL A 103 3.74 -20.68 6.45
CA VAL A 103 4.15 -19.80 5.34
C VAL A 103 5.68 -19.75 5.23
N PRO A 104 6.27 -20.14 4.07
CA PRO A 104 7.70 -20.08 3.83
C PRO A 104 8.25 -18.67 4.00
N HIS A 105 9.49 -18.57 4.48
CA HIS A 105 10.19 -17.30 4.60
C HIS A 105 10.27 -16.55 3.26
N SER A 106 10.43 -17.27 2.16
CA SER A 106 10.42 -16.71 0.80
C SER A 106 9.11 -16.00 0.44
N LEU A 107 7.95 -16.48 0.91
CA LEU A 107 6.68 -15.79 0.65
C LEU A 107 6.57 -14.48 1.42
N ARG A 108 7.08 -14.45 2.66
CA ARG A 108 7.17 -13.24 3.48
C ARG A 108 8.08 -12.21 2.82
N GLN A 109 9.23 -12.66 2.31
CA GLN A 109 10.16 -11.82 1.56
C GLN A 109 9.54 -11.28 0.27
N ALA A 110 8.78 -12.10 -0.47
CA ALA A 110 8.08 -11.66 -1.66
C ALA A 110 7.09 -10.53 -1.33
N GLN A 111 6.26 -10.72 -0.29
CA GLN A 111 5.31 -9.71 0.16
C GLN A 111 6.01 -8.40 0.58
N ALA A 112 7.11 -8.47 1.33
CA ALA A 112 7.88 -7.30 1.73
C ALA A 112 8.45 -6.55 0.51
N SER A 113 9.06 -7.29 -0.42
CA SER A 113 9.61 -6.71 -1.66
C SER A 113 8.54 -6.02 -2.51
N PHE A 114 7.35 -6.62 -2.66
CA PHE A 114 6.27 -6.00 -3.44
C PHE A 114 5.69 -4.76 -2.76
N ARG A 115 5.66 -4.71 -1.41
CA ARG A 115 5.24 -3.51 -0.67
C ARG A 115 6.21 -2.36 -0.91
N GLU A 116 7.52 -2.64 -0.84
CA GLU A 116 8.56 -1.66 -1.15
C GLU A 116 8.49 -1.21 -2.62
N GLY A 117 8.33 -2.16 -3.54
CA GLY A 117 8.20 -1.88 -4.98
C GLY A 117 7.00 -0.97 -5.30
N LEU A 118 5.85 -1.22 -4.66
CA LEU A 118 4.67 -0.37 -4.85
C LEU A 118 4.88 1.05 -4.28
N GLN A 119 5.63 1.21 -3.19
CA GLN A 119 5.97 2.53 -2.64
C GLN A 119 6.86 3.30 -3.61
N LEU A 120 7.91 2.65 -4.10
CA LEU A 120 8.80 3.23 -5.11
C LEU A 120 8.04 3.59 -6.39
N ALA A 121 7.10 2.77 -6.82
CA ALA A 121 6.27 3.06 -8.00
C ALA A 121 5.42 4.33 -7.80
N ALA A 122 4.83 4.54 -6.62
CA ALA A 122 4.09 5.75 -6.30
C ALA A 122 4.99 7.00 -6.28
N ASP A 123 6.20 6.88 -5.72
CA ASP A 123 7.19 7.96 -5.72
C ASP A 123 7.63 8.30 -7.15
N MET A 124 7.89 7.29 -7.98
CA MET A 124 8.22 7.47 -9.40
C MET A 124 7.07 8.13 -10.17
N ALA A 125 5.83 7.71 -9.96
CA ALA A 125 4.66 8.31 -10.60
C ALA A 125 4.52 9.80 -10.22
N SER A 126 4.76 10.13 -8.95
CA SER A 126 4.80 11.53 -8.49
C SER A 126 5.90 12.34 -9.16
N LEU A 127 7.10 11.77 -9.30
CA LEU A 127 8.20 12.43 -10.00
C LEU A 127 7.91 12.61 -11.49
N GLN A 128 7.35 11.59 -12.14
CA GLN A 128 6.96 11.65 -13.55
C GLN A 128 5.89 12.72 -13.79
N SER A 129 4.89 12.81 -12.90
CA SER A 129 3.87 13.87 -12.92
C SER A 129 4.50 15.26 -12.89
N ARG A 130 5.46 15.50 -11.99
CA ARG A 130 6.20 16.77 -11.89
C ARG A 130 7.01 17.10 -13.14
N ILE A 131 7.71 16.12 -13.70
CA ILE A 131 8.50 16.30 -14.93
C ILE A 131 7.58 16.64 -16.10
N ASN A 132 6.47 15.93 -16.24
CA ASN A 132 5.52 16.16 -17.32
C ASN A 132 4.86 17.54 -17.21
N TRP A 133 4.47 17.95 -16.00
CA TRP A 133 3.96 19.30 -15.75
C TRP A 133 4.98 20.36 -16.15
N GLY A 134 6.24 20.25 -15.72
CA GLY A 134 7.28 21.21 -16.08
C GLY A 134 7.55 21.28 -17.59
N ARG A 135 7.51 20.13 -18.28
CA ARG A 135 7.61 20.08 -19.75
C ARG A 135 6.44 20.79 -20.44
N SER A 136 5.23 20.65 -19.92
CA SER A 136 4.06 21.35 -20.47
C SER A 136 4.18 22.86 -20.29
N GLN A 137 4.60 23.34 -19.11
CA GLN A 137 4.82 24.76 -18.85
C GLN A 137 5.87 25.37 -19.78
N LEU A 138 7.00 24.68 -19.98
CA LEU A 138 8.04 25.14 -20.90
C LEU A 138 7.56 25.23 -22.35
N LYS A 139 6.81 24.22 -22.82
CA LYS A 139 6.22 24.25 -24.17
C LYS A 139 5.26 25.43 -24.34
N GLU A 140 4.42 25.69 -23.35
CA GLU A 140 3.48 26.81 -23.39
C GLU A 140 4.22 28.16 -23.48
N LEU A 141 5.27 28.34 -22.69
CA LEU A 141 6.11 29.54 -22.73
C LEU A 141 6.84 29.69 -24.08
N GLN A 142 7.34 28.59 -24.65
CA GLN A 142 7.99 28.61 -25.97
C GLN A 142 7.01 29.02 -27.08
N GLU A 143 5.78 28.52 -27.06
CA GLU A 143 4.76 28.94 -28.03
C GLU A 143 4.37 30.41 -27.84
N LYS A 144 4.21 30.88 -26.60
CA LYS A 144 3.97 32.29 -26.32
C LYS A 144 5.12 33.18 -26.82
N LEU A 145 6.37 32.77 -26.66
CA LEU A 145 7.53 33.50 -27.19
C LEU A 145 7.51 33.58 -28.72
N LYS A 146 7.20 32.49 -29.42
CA LYS A 146 7.09 32.51 -30.90
C LYS A 146 6.00 33.47 -31.38
N GLN A 147 4.87 33.55 -30.67
CA GLN A 147 3.79 34.50 -31.00
C GLN A 147 4.19 35.95 -30.75
N LEU A 148 5.09 36.19 -29.80
CA LEU A 148 5.63 37.49 -29.44
C LEU A 148 6.89 37.86 -30.20
N GLU A 149 7.33 37.05 -31.16
CA GLU A 149 8.40 37.37 -32.11
C GLU A 149 7.77 37.82 -33.45
N PRO A 150 7.17 39.04 -33.52
CA PRO A 150 6.78 39.58 -34.80
C PRO A 150 8.08 39.94 -35.55
N ARG A 151 8.32 39.19 -36.63
CA ARG A 151 9.06 39.59 -37.84
C ARG A 151 9.80 40.93 -37.68
N ALA A 152 11.03 40.86 -37.17
CA ALA A 152 11.93 42.00 -37.24
C ALA A 152 12.11 42.39 -38.73
N PRO A 153 12.06 43.70 -39.06
CA PRO A 153 12.14 44.19 -40.43
C PRO A 153 13.50 43.92 -41.09
#